data_AF-A0AA36CJT8-F1
#
_entry.id   AF-A0AA36CJT8-F1
#
_cell.length_a   1.000
_cell.length_b   1.000
_cell.length_c   1.000
_cell.angle_alpha   90.00
_cell.angle_beta   90.00
_cell.angle_gamma   90.00
#
_symmetry.space_group_name_H-M   'P 1'
#
loop_
_entity.id
_entity.type
_entity.pdbx_description
1 polymer ?
#
loop_
_entity_poly.entity_id
_entity_poly.type
_entity_poly.pdbx_seq_one_letter_code
_entity_poly.pdbx_strand_id
1 'polypeptide(L)'
;MRFFVTLILFGSVAAKKGFDAIGTISVSTFECLKKDGYDFYVARVWEEINNYDLSGIQNIKHARQAGFTDVDGYIYPCLRSNCPAGSKQVEAVIDKLHAEGAKIGMLWLDVEG
;
A
#
# COMPACT_ATOMS: atom_id res chain seq x y z
N MET A 1 37.71 -7.64 -42.68
CA MET A 1 37.55 -7.45 -41.22
C MET A 1 36.09 -7.10 -40.95
N ARG A 2 35.27 -8.05 -40.47
CA ARG A 2 33.84 -7.82 -40.20
C ARG A 2 33.71 -7.34 -38.76
N PHE A 3 33.38 -6.06 -38.56
CA PHE A 3 33.04 -5.52 -37.26
C PHE A 3 31.62 -5.95 -36.88
N PHE A 4 31.47 -6.75 -35.82
CA PHE A 4 30.19 -6.96 -35.15
C PHE A 4 29.98 -5.80 -34.16
N VAL A 5 28.94 -4.98 -34.39
CA VAL A 5 28.49 -3.98 -33.43
C VAL A 5 27.49 -4.65 -32.49
N THR A 6 27.88 -4.86 -31.23
CA THR A 6 26.98 -5.37 -30.19
C THR A 6 26.22 -4.20 -29.57
N LEU A 7 24.91 -4.11 -29.82
CA LEU A 7 24.03 -3.13 -29.20
C LEU A 7 23.71 -3.59 -27.76
N ILE A 8 24.23 -2.88 -26.76
CA ILE A 8 23.88 -3.10 -25.36
C ILE A 8 22.56 -2.36 -25.09
N LEU A 9 21.47 -3.11 -24.98
CA LEU A 9 20.18 -2.61 -24.49
C LEU A 9 20.27 -2.44 -22.97
N PHE A 10 20.46 -1.21 -22.51
CA PHE A 10 20.20 -0.86 -21.12
C PHE A 10 18.68 -0.86 -20.92
N GLY A 11 18.14 -1.90 -20.28
CA GLY A 11 16.77 -1.88 -19.81
C GLY A 11 16.63 -0.84 -18.73
N SER A 12 15.94 0.27 -19.02
CA SER A 12 15.54 1.23 -17.99
C SER A 12 14.54 0.55 -17.06
N VAL A 13 14.94 0.27 -15.82
CA VAL A 13 13.99 -0.12 -14.77
C VAL A 13 13.24 1.13 -14.36
N ALA A 14 11.96 1.21 -14.73
CA ALA A 14 11.08 2.27 -14.25
C ALA A 14 10.64 1.93 -12.82
N ALA A 15 11.21 2.61 -11.84
CA ALA A 15 10.73 2.57 -10.46
C ALA A 15 9.67 3.66 -10.24
N LYS A 16 8.60 3.34 -9.51
CA LYS A 16 7.62 4.33 -9.05
C LYS A 16 8.06 4.91 -7.71
N LYS A 17 7.94 6.23 -7.56
CA LYS A 17 8.13 6.90 -6.27
C LYS A 17 6.89 6.65 -5.42
N GLY A 18 7.08 6.01 -4.28
CA GLY A 18 5.99 5.67 -3.37
C GLY A 18 6.41 5.73 -1.91
N PHE A 19 5.43 5.57 -1.02
CA PHE A 19 5.61 5.62 0.42
C PHE A 19 4.53 4.81 1.14
N ASP A 20 4.81 4.45 2.39
CA ASP A 20 3.84 3.99 3.37
C ASP A 20 3.76 5.00 4.54
N ALA A 21 2.63 5.00 5.26
CA ALA A 21 2.44 5.83 6.44
C ALA A 21 1.22 5.37 7.26
N ILE A 22 1.33 5.50 8.58
CA ILE A 22 0.27 5.15 9.55
C ILE A 22 -0.54 6.35 10.06
N GLY A 23 0.01 7.57 9.98
CA GLY A 23 -0.68 8.78 10.44
C GLY A 23 -1.85 9.18 9.53
N THR A 24 -2.83 9.91 10.06
CA THR A 24 -3.91 10.50 9.23
C THR A 24 -3.34 11.48 8.22
N ILE A 25 -3.66 11.30 6.94
CA ILE A 25 -3.22 12.17 5.85
C ILE A 25 -4.46 12.73 5.16
N SER A 26 -4.54 14.05 4.99
CA SER A 26 -5.65 14.69 4.30
C SER A 26 -5.56 14.51 2.78
N VAL A 27 -6.68 14.69 2.08
CA VAL A 27 -6.71 14.72 0.60
C VAL A 27 -5.73 15.75 0.06
N SER A 28 -5.69 16.96 0.64
CA SER A 28 -4.78 18.03 0.18
C SER A 28 -3.30 17.71 0.37
N THR A 29 -2.95 16.94 1.41
CA THR A 29 -1.59 16.44 1.58
C THR A 29 -1.26 15.39 0.51
N PHE A 30 -2.18 14.48 0.19
CA PHE A 30 -1.99 13.56 -0.95
C PHE A 30 -1.86 14.31 -2.28
N GLU A 31 -2.71 15.31 -2.55
CA GLU A 31 -2.61 16.13 -3.78
C GLU A 31 -1.23 16.81 -3.89
N CYS A 32 -0.69 17.30 -2.76
CA CYS A 32 0.65 17.85 -2.69
C CYS A 32 1.73 16.81 -3.05
N LEU A 33 1.64 15.60 -2.47
CA LEU A 33 2.57 14.50 -2.76
C LEU A 33 2.47 14.05 -4.23
N LYS A 34 1.26 14.01 -4.79
CA LYS A 34 1.07 13.70 -6.21
C LYS A 34 1.77 14.71 -7.12
N LYS A 35 1.69 15.99 -6.77
CA LYS A 35 2.41 17.06 -7.47
C LYS A 35 3.94 16.92 -7.37
N ASP A 36 4.45 16.33 -6.29
CA ASP A 36 5.87 15.99 -6.09
C ASP A 36 6.28 14.63 -6.71
N GLY A 37 5.40 14.03 -7.52
CA GLY A 37 5.69 12.83 -8.29
C GLY A 37 5.53 11.51 -7.54
N TYR A 38 4.90 11.52 -6.36
CA TYR A 38 4.46 10.28 -5.72
C TYR A 38 3.16 9.78 -6.37
N ASP A 39 3.09 8.51 -6.74
CA ASP A 39 1.87 7.92 -7.29
C ASP A 39 1.57 6.51 -6.75
N PHE A 40 2.42 6.02 -5.86
CA PHE A 40 2.27 4.75 -5.16
C PHE A 40 2.19 4.96 -3.64
N TYR A 41 1.13 4.47 -3.01
CA TYR A 41 0.91 4.56 -1.56
C TYR A 41 0.49 3.21 -0.99
N VAL A 42 1.06 2.82 0.16
CA VAL A 42 0.67 1.60 0.89
C VAL A 42 0.21 1.97 2.30
N ALA A 43 -1.05 1.71 2.62
CA ALA A 43 -1.63 2.03 3.92
C ALA A 43 -1.60 0.84 4.88
N ARG A 44 -1.31 1.03 6.16
CA ARG A 44 -1.60 -0.02 7.15
C ARG A 44 -3.11 -0.17 7.27
N VAL A 45 -3.62 -1.40 7.22
CA VAL A 45 -5.06 -1.68 7.33
C VAL A 45 -5.40 -2.59 8.51
N TRP A 46 -4.38 -3.16 9.15
CA TRP A 46 -4.50 -3.99 10.34
C TRP A 46 -3.28 -3.87 11.23
N GLU A 47 -3.53 -3.89 12.54
CA GLU A 47 -2.55 -3.69 13.59
C GLU A 47 -2.23 -5.00 14.30
N GLU A 48 -1.00 -5.12 14.79
CA GLU A 48 -0.46 -6.22 15.58
C GLU A 48 -1.17 -6.41 16.93
N ILE A 49 -2.06 -5.48 17.27
CA ILE A 49 -2.97 -5.50 18.42
C ILE A 49 -4.35 -6.11 18.11
N ASN A 50 -4.49 -6.78 16.95
CA ASN A 50 -5.74 -7.40 16.51
C ASN A 50 -6.86 -6.36 16.34
N ASN A 51 -6.55 -5.30 15.60
CA ASN A 51 -7.46 -4.19 15.34
C ASN A 51 -7.32 -3.68 13.90
N TYR A 52 -8.38 -3.05 13.38
CA TYR A 52 -8.33 -2.35 12.10
C TYR A 52 -7.65 -0.99 12.27
N ASP A 53 -6.74 -0.65 11.35
CA ASP A 53 -6.22 0.72 11.24
C ASP A 53 -7.20 1.57 10.44
N LEU A 54 -8.16 2.20 11.14
CA LEU A 54 -9.19 3.02 10.51
C LEU A 54 -8.61 4.28 9.85
N SER A 55 -7.49 4.80 10.34
CA SER A 55 -6.78 5.92 9.73
C SER A 55 -6.20 5.52 8.39
N GLY A 56 -5.53 4.38 8.29
CA GLY A 56 -5.00 3.87 7.03
C GLY A 56 -6.11 3.52 6.02
N ILE A 57 -7.22 2.94 6.47
CA ILE A 57 -8.40 2.71 5.60
C ILE A 57 -8.97 4.04 5.07
N GLN A 58 -9.02 5.08 5.90
CA GLN A 58 -9.43 6.40 5.44
C GLN A 58 -8.41 7.03 4.48
N ASN A 59 -7.12 6.83 4.71
CA ASN A 59 -6.06 7.32 3.84
C ASN A 59 -6.13 6.67 2.45
N ILE A 60 -6.52 5.40 2.31
CA ILE A 60 -6.76 4.77 1.00
C ILE A 60 -7.80 5.57 0.21
N LYS A 61 -8.91 5.96 0.85
CA LYS A 61 -9.98 6.76 0.23
C LYS A 61 -9.45 8.15 -0.16
N HIS A 62 -8.68 8.80 0.70
CA HIS A 62 -8.08 10.11 0.41
C HIS A 62 -7.06 10.06 -0.73
N ALA A 63 -6.18 9.05 -0.77
CA ALA A 63 -5.20 8.88 -1.83
C ALA A 63 -5.88 8.67 -3.19
N ARG A 64 -6.91 7.82 -3.24
CA ARG A 64 -7.72 7.63 -4.44
C ARG A 64 -8.42 8.92 -4.87
N GLN A 65 -8.99 9.68 -3.94
CA GLN A 65 -9.61 10.98 -4.21
C GLN A 65 -8.61 12.00 -4.76
N ALA A 66 -7.38 12.03 -4.22
CA ALA A 66 -6.29 12.86 -4.71
C ALA A 66 -5.69 12.39 -6.05
N GLY A 67 -6.16 11.25 -6.57
CA GLY A 67 -5.82 10.72 -7.88
C GLY A 67 -4.66 9.73 -7.92
N PHE A 68 -4.19 9.20 -6.78
CA PHE A 68 -3.15 8.15 -6.78
C PHE A 68 -3.60 6.92 -7.58
N THR A 69 -2.75 6.45 -8.48
CA THR A 69 -3.07 5.31 -9.35
C THR A 69 -2.74 3.97 -8.70
N ASP A 70 -1.67 3.88 -7.93
CA ASP A 70 -1.32 2.69 -7.16
C ASP A 70 -1.56 2.96 -5.67
N VAL A 71 -2.61 2.33 -5.13
CA VAL A 71 -2.92 2.42 -3.70
C VAL A 71 -3.15 1.01 -3.19
N ASP A 72 -2.36 0.61 -2.22
CA ASP A 72 -2.32 -0.72 -1.64
C ASP A 72 -2.55 -0.65 -0.13
N GLY A 73 -2.75 -1.81 0.50
CA GLY A 73 -2.85 -1.95 1.94
C GLY A 73 -1.82 -2.95 2.47
N TYR A 74 -1.44 -2.87 3.74
CA TYR A 74 -0.65 -3.90 4.41
C TYR A 74 -1.22 -4.26 5.78
N ILE A 75 -1.09 -5.55 6.12
CA ILE A 75 -1.41 -6.08 7.45
C ILE A 75 -0.10 -6.18 8.22
N TYR A 76 -0.05 -5.58 9.42
CA TYR A 76 0.96 -5.91 10.42
C TYR A 76 0.38 -6.99 11.35
N PRO A 77 0.76 -8.27 11.21
CA PRO A 77 -0.01 -9.37 11.79
C PRO A 77 0.04 -9.37 13.32
N CYS A 78 -1.10 -9.67 13.96
CA CYS A 78 -1.07 -10.04 15.36
C CYS A 78 -0.63 -11.51 15.50
N LEU A 79 0.47 -11.75 16.23
CA LEU A 79 1.05 -13.08 16.45
C LEU A 79 0.82 -13.63 17.87
N ARG A 80 0.09 -12.90 18.73
CA ARG A 80 -0.22 -13.35 20.09
C ARG A 80 -1.16 -14.55 20.08
N SER A 81 -1.10 -15.38 21.13
CA SER A 81 -1.91 -16.60 21.26
C SER A 81 -3.42 -16.37 21.25
N ASN A 82 -3.88 -15.17 21.58
CA ASN A 82 -5.29 -14.78 21.55
C ASN A 82 -5.72 -14.16 20.21
N CYS A 83 -4.82 -14.07 19.22
CA CYS A 83 -5.13 -13.49 17.92
C CYS A 83 -5.68 -14.53 16.94
N PRO A 84 -6.53 -14.10 15.99
CA PRO A 84 -7.03 -15.00 14.95
C PRO A 84 -5.90 -15.56 14.10
N ALA A 85 -6.14 -16.72 13.48
CA ALA A 85 -5.24 -17.24 12.46
C ALA A 85 -5.01 -16.21 11.34
N GLY A 86 -3.82 -16.24 10.70
CA GLY A 86 -3.46 -15.27 9.67
C GLY A 86 -4.49 -15.17 8.54
N SER A 87 -5.09 -16.28 8.12
CA SER A 87 -6.18 -16.29 7.13
C SER A 87 -7.41 -15.49 7.59
N LYS A 88 -7.75 -15.55 8.88
CA LYS A 88 -8.86 -14.78 9.45
C LYS A 88 -8.55 -13.30 9.59
N GLN A 89 -7.28 -12.94 9.81
CA GLN A 89 -6.85 -11.54 9.76
C GLN A 89 -6.98 -10.98 8.33
N VAL A 90 -6.57 -11.76 7.31
CA VAL A 90 -6.73 -11.38 5.89
C VAL A 90 -8.21 -11.25 5.49
N GLU A 91 -9.04 -12.24 5.81
CA GLU A 91 -10.49 -12.22 5.53
C GLU A 91 -11.16 -10.98 6.15
N ALA A 92 -10.90 -10.72 7.44
CA ALA A 92 -11.46 -9.57 8.15
C ALA A 92 -11.10 -8.23 7.49
N VAL A 93 -9.84 -8.08 7.05
CA VAL A 93 -9.36 -6.86 6.38
C VAL A 93 -10.03 -6.68 5.02
N ILE A 94 -10.12 -7.73 4.20
CA ILE A 94 -10.78 -7.66 2.90
C ILE A 94 -12.25 -7.26 3.05
N ASP A 95 -12.97 -7.89 3.98
CA ASP A 95 -14.37 -7.58 4.26
C ASP A 95 -14.55 -6.14 4.72
N LYS A 96 -13.66 -5.66 5.61
CA LYS A 96 -13.71 -4.28 6.10
C LYS A 96 -13.40 -3.27 5.00
N LEU A 97 -12.41 -3.53 4.15
CA LEU A 97 -12.08 -2.66 3.01
C LEU A 97 -13.25 -2.55 2.04
N HIS A 98 -13.92 -3.66 1.73
CA HIS A 98 -15.13 -3.67 0.91
C HIS A 98 -16.27 -2.89 1.55
N ALA A 99 -16.54 -3.12 2.85
CA ALA A 99 -17.60 -2.44 3.57
C ALA A 99 -17.38 -0.91 3.64
N GLU A 100 -16.13 -0.47 3.71
CA GLU A 100 -15.75 0.95 3.78
C GLU A 100 -15.61 1.61 2.39
N GLY A 101 -15.71 0.83 1.30
CA GLY A 101 -15.46 1.31 -0.06
C GLY A 101 -14.00 1.72 -0.31
N ALA A 102 -13.06 1.23 0.49
CA ALA A 102 -11.63 1.52 0.36
C ALA A 102 -10.99 0.55 -0.66
N LYS A 103 -10.66 1.06 -1.85
CA LYS A 103 -10.18 0.25 -2.99
C LYS A 103 -8.65 0.18 -3.04
N ILE A 104 -8.12 -1.02 -2.88
CA ILE A 104 -6.69 -1.33 -3.00
C ILE A 104 -6.37 -2.15 -4.26
N GLY A 105 -5.12 -2.10 -4.73
CA GLY A 105 -4.60 -2.97 -5.79
C GLY A 105 -4.02 -4.27 -5.23
N MET A 106 -3.23 -4.17 -4.18
CA MET A 106 -2.57 -5.28 -3.49
C MET A 106 -2.70 -5.17 -1.98
N LEU A 107 -2.77 -6.33 -1.33
CA LEU A 107 -2.67 -6.47 0.12
C LEU A 107 -1.34 -7.14 0.47
N TRP A 108 -0.50 -6.45 1.23
CA TRP A 108 0.82 -6.89 1.66
C TRP A 108 0.78 -7.46 3.08
N LEU A 109 1.73 -8.33 3.41
CA LEU A 109 1.99 -8.78 4.78
C LEU A 109 3.33 -8.19 5.23
N ASP A 110 3.29 -7.40 6.28
CA ASP A 110 4.47 -6.84 6.92
C ASP A 110 4.93 -7.79 8.03
N VAL A 111 6.01 -8.53 7.79
CA VAL A 111 6.50 -9.60 8.69
C VAL A 111 7.88 -9.23 9.18
N GLU A 112 7.92 -8.50 10.29
CA GLU A 112 9.16 -7.95 10.86
C GLU A 112 9.29 -8.13 12.39
N GLY A 113 8.44 -8.97 13.00
CA GLY A 113 8.39 -9.24 14.45
C GLY A 113 8.90 -10.61 14.89
#